data_AF-A0A532DK28-F1
#
_entry.id   AF-A0A532DK28-F1
#
_cell.length_a   1.000
_cell.length_b   1.000
_cell.length_c   1.000
_cell.angle_alpha   90.00
_cell.angle_beta   90.00
_cell.angle_gamma   90.00
#
_symmetry.space_group_name_H-M   'P 1'
#
loop_
_entity.id
_entity.type
_entity.pdbx_description
1 polymer ?
#
loop_
_entity_poly.entity_id
_entity_poly.type
_entity_poly.pdbx_seq_one_letter_code
_entity_poly.pdbx_strand_id
1 'polypeptide(L)' 'LDEVEKRHLIRVLKETAGNKLKAAKILGIDRRTLYRMAERFGLDLGEDPGEQAGS' A
#
# COMPACT_ATOMS: atom_id res chain seq x y z
N LEU A 1 -2.31 -0.93 -17.54
CA LEU A 1 -3.16 -0.75 -16.33
C LEU A 1 -2.30 -0.38 -15.12
N ASP A 2 -1.18 -1.08 -14.93
CA ASP A 2 -0.21 -0.89 -13.83
C ASP A 2 0.25 0.56 -13.58
N GLU A 3 0.48 1.38 -14.60
CA GLU A 3 0.89 2.78 -14.38
C GLU A 3 -0.20 3.65 -13.77
N VAL A 4 -1.47 3.35 -14.04
CA VAL A 4 -2.61 4.07 -13.45
C VAL A 4 -2.76 3.68 -12.00
N GLU A 5 -2.67 2.38 -11.69
CA GLU A 5 -2.68 1.88 -10.31
C GLU A 5 -1.50 2.42 -9.50
N LYS A 6 -0.27 2.40 -10.05
CA LYS A 6 0.92 2.95 -9.38
C LYS A 6 0.76 4.43 -9.06
N ARG A 7 0.30 5.23 -10.03
CA ARG A 7 0.04 6.66 -9.81
C ARG A 7 -1.04 6.89 -8.76
N HIS A 8 -2.10 6.09 -8.77
CA HIS A 8 -3.18 6.20 -7.80
C HIS A 8 -2.69 5.86 -6.38
N LEU A 9 -1.94 4.77 -6.22
CA LEU A 9 -1.32 4.37 -4.97
C LEU A 9 -0.40 5.48 -4.42
N ILE A 10 0.52 6.00 -5.23
CA ILE A 10 1.44 7.08 -4.83
C ILE A 10 0.66 8.33 -4.41
N ARG A 11 -0.38 8.69 -5.15
CA ARG A 11 -1.21 9.87 -4.83
C ARG A 11 -1.88 9.71 -3.47
N VAL A 12 -2.54 8.59 -3.22
CA VAL A 12 -3.23 8.35 -1.95
C VAL A 12 -2.22 8.28 -0.78
N LEU A 13 -1.06 7.66 -0.98
CA LEU A 13 0.00 7.66 0.02
C LEU A 13 0.49 9.08 0.35
N LYS A 14 0.63 9.96 -0.64
CA LYS A 14 0.96 11.38 -0.41
C LYS A 14 -0.15 12.13 0.31
N GLU A 15 -1.41 11.97 -0.13
CA GLU A 15 -2.59 12.60 0.48
C GLU A 15 -2.79 12.17 1.95
N THR A 16 -2.37 10.96 2.28
CA THR A 16 -2.45 10.41 3.65
C THR A 16 -1.17 10.61 4.46
N ALA A 17 -0.18 11.33 3.94
CA ALA A 17 1.14 11.52 4.55
C ALA A 17 1.81 10.19 4.96
N GLY A 18 1.68 9.16 4.13
CA GLY A 18 2.24 7.83 4.36
C GLY A 18 1.42 6.94 5.30
N ASN A 19 0.23 7.38 5.73
CA ASN A 19 -0.63 6.56 6.58
C ASN A 19 -1.27 5.41 5.78
N LYS A 20 -0.62 4.24 5.85
CA LYS A 20 -0.97 3.01 5.13
C LYS A 20 -2.41 2.54 5.42
N LEU A 21 -2.86 2.64 6.67
CA LEU A 21 -4.22 2.24 7.05
C LEU A 21 -5.26 3.14 6.38
N LYS A 22 -5.02 4.46 6.37
CA LYS A 22 -5.90 5.40 5.64
C LYS A 22 -5.83 5.19 4.14
N ALA A 23 -4.63 4.94 3.60
CA ALA A 23 -4.46 4.71 2.17
C ALA A 23 -5.21 3.46 1.68
N ALA A 24 -5.08 2.35 2.41
CA ALA A 24 -5.82 1.11 2.14
C ALA A 24 -7.34 1.34 2.17
N LYS A 25 -7.85 2.08 3.17
CA LYS A 25 -9.28 2.45 3.25
C LYS A 25 -9.76 3.30 2.07
N ILE A 26 -8.97 4.28 1.64
CA ILE A 26 -9.31 5.15 0.49
C ILE A 26 -9.32 4.35 -0.81
N LEU A 27 -8.35 3.44 -0.96
CA LEU A 27 -8.25 2.55 -2.12
C LEU A 27 -9.28 1.41 -2.10
N GLY A 28 -10.01 1.22 -0.98
CA GLY A 28 -10.99 0.14 -0.83
C GLY A 28 -10.35 -1.26 -0.79
N ILE A 29 -9.10 -1.36 -0.33
CA ILE A 29 -8.34 -2.61 -0.28
C ILE A 29 -7.87 -2.91 1.14
N ASP A 30 -7.52 -4.17 1.39
CA ASP A 30 -6.85 -4.58 2.63
C ASP A 30 -5.40 -4.09 2.69
N ARG A 31 -4.89 -3.95 3.92
CA ARG A 31 -3.48 -3.59 4.16
C ARG A 31 -2.51 -4.51 3.44
N ARG A 32 -2.72 -5.83 3.48
CA ARG A 32 -1.88 -6.81 2.80
C ARG A 32 -1.83 -6.58 1.29
N THR A 33 -2.95 -6.19 0.68
CA THR A 33 -3.00 -5.83 -0.74
C THR A 33 -2.23 -4.55 -1.01
N LEU A 34 -2.33 -3.54 -0.14
CA LEU A 34 -1.53 -2.32 -0.24
C LEU A 34 -0.02 -2.61 -0.23
N TYR A 35 0.46 -3.46 0.69
CA TYR A 35 1.88 -3.84 0.76
C TYR A 35 2.33 -4.61 -0.48
N ARG A 36 1.58 -5.62 -0.92
CA ARG A 36 1.89 -6.36 -2.17
C ARG A 36 1.92 -5.46 -3.40
N MET A 37 0.99 -4.50 -3.50
CA MET A 37 0.99 -3.52 -4.59
C MET A 37 2.23 -2.63 -4.51
N ALA A 38 2.58 -2.18 -3.31
CA ALA A 38 3.78 -1.38 -3.09
C ALA A 38 5.05 -2.14 -3.49
N GLU A 39 5.23 -3.38 -3.05
CA GLU A 39 6.35 -4.24 -3.46
C GLU A 39 6.40 -4.43 -4.98
N ARG A 40 5.28 -4.76 -5.60
CA ARG A 40 5.16 -4.90 -7.06
C ARG A 40 5.59 -3.63 -7.82
N PHE A 41 5.35 -2.46 -7.23
CA PHE A 41 5.71 -1.17 -7.83
C PHE A 41 7.08 -0.62 -7.38
N GLY A 42 7.80 -1.35 -6.52
CA GLY A 42 9.08 -0.94 -5.94
C GLY A 42 8.95 0.22 -4.94
N LEU A 43 7.82 0.32 -4.24
CA LEU A 43 7.58 1.30 -3.20
C LEU A 43 7.88 0.67 -1.84
N ASP A 44 8.85 1.23 -1.12
CA ASP A 44 9.13 0.81 0.24
C ASP A 44 8.11 1.43 1.20
N LEU A 45 7.23 0.59 1.73
CA LEU A 45 6.28 0.94 2.79
C LEU A 45 6.73 0.39 4.15
N GLY A 46 7.96 -0.10 4.32
CA GLY A 46 8.37 -0.82 5.52
C GLY A 46 7.61 -2.14 5.70
N GLU A 47 7.92 -2.86 6.77
CA GLU A 47 7.32 -4.16 7.06
C GLU A 47 5.81 -4.06 7.32
N ASP A 48 5.03 -5.02 6.80
CA ASP A 48 3.66 -5.24 7.25
C ASP A 48 3.70 -5.89 8.64
N PRO A 49 3.31 -5.20 9.73
CA PRO A 49 3.30 -5.81 11.06
C PRO A 49 2.33 -7.00 11.16
N GLY A 50 1.45 -7.20 10.17
CA GLY A 50 0.58 -8.37 10.07
C GLY A 50 1.24 -9.65 9.58
N GLU A 51 2.49 -9.60 9.09
CA GLU A 51 3.17 -10.76 8.50
C GLU A 51 3.97 -11.60 9.52
N GLN A 52 4.04 -11.16 10.79
CA GLN A 52 4.69 -11.91 11.88
C GLN A 52 3.86 -13.08 12.45
N ALA A 53 2.67 -13.35 11.91
CA ALA A 53 1.83 -14.50 12.29
C ALA A 53 1.88 -15.57 11.21
N GLY A 54 3.04 -16.22 11.04
CA GLY A 54 3.22 -17.19 9.97
C GLY A 54 4.55 -17.93 10.00
N SER A 55 4.98 -18.42 11.18
CA SER A 55 5.92 -19.53 11.34
C SER A 55 5.74 -20.15 12.72
#